data_AF-Q466P3-F1
#
_entry.id   AF-Q466P3-F1
#
_cell.length_a   1.000
_cell.length_b   1.000
_cell.length_c   1.000
_cell.angle_alpha   90.00
_cell.angle_beta   90.00
_cell.angle_gamma   90.00
#
_symmetry.space_group_name_H-M   'P 1'
#
loop_
_entity.id
_entity.type
_entity.pdbx_description
1 polymer ?
#
loop_
_entity_poly.entity_id
_entity_poly.type
_entity_poly.pdbx_seq_one_letter_code
_entity_poly.pdbx_strand_id
1 'polypeptide(L)'
;MKNKGNLCSIALASVFLVFVFLILISAAASAAQVTKIGTGYDPAVYGNKVVWTNGVVIHLYDLTNRMDTTVSSSGAFSPDIYGNTLVWRDERSGTPKLAVYDIPTGTKSYITQNVDQYSKPAIYGDRIVWSADENVYLRNISTSTQNKIGNGSNPDIYDTKVVYSSYSEDPEADMAIRMYDINTTEKITVSSHGDPTMPQIWGTKIIWSDVYNHQGYIVMYDILTKKTIDVTHQLGTDPYGNEYGASTGTHIAIQDDKIVYNKCVDDYEGKPGVYVYNISTGQSTLIYKYPEEVYTTPEVYNNTVVWGMDKNYVDSTTGNDIYLYDLAA
;
A
#
# COMPACT_ATOMS: atom_id res chain seq x y z
N MET A 1 -6.02 -26.31 -63.89
CA MET A 1 -6.80 -26.11 -62.65
C MET A 1 -5.86 -26.21 -61.47
N LYS A 2 -5.81 -25.14 -60.66
CA LYS A 2 -4.81 -24.88 -59.61
C LYS A 2 -5.16 -25.64 -58.33
N ASN A 3 -4.23 -26.44 -57.80
CA ASN A 3 -4.23 -26.84 -56.40
C ASN A 3 -3.67 -25.67 -55.58
N LYS A 4 -4.56 -24.87 -54.97
CA LYS A 4 -4.23 -23.73 -54.11
C LYS A 4 -5.02 -23.72 -52.79
N GLY A 5 -5.41 -24.89 -52.30
CA GLY A 5 -6.01 -25.05 -50.97
C GLY A 5 -5.27 -26.17 -50.24
N ASN A 6 -4.45 -25.81 -49.25
CA ASN A 6 -4.03 -26.65 -48.10
C ASN A 6 -2.80 -26.10 -47.36
N LEU A 7 -2.10 -25.09 -47.89
CA LEU A 7 -0.96 -24.47 -47.19
C LEU A 7 -1.35 -23.44 -46.10
N CYS A 8 -2.54 -22.81 -46.18
CA CYS A 8 -2.98 -21.86 -45.14
C CYS A 8 -3.40 -22.51 -43.82
N SER A 9 -3.90 -23.76 -43.84
CA SER A 9 -4.46 -24.39 -42.62
C SER A 9 -3.38 -24.77 -41.60
N ILE A 10 -2.23 -25.26 -42.07
CA ILE A 10 -1.13 -25.72 -41.21
C ILE A 10 -0.35 -24.52 -40.62
N ALA A 11 -0.17 -23.44 -41.40
CA ALA A 11 0.48 -22.23 -40.93
C ALA A 11 -0.35 -21.51 -39.85
N LEU A 12 -1.68 -21.41 -40.01
CA LEU A 12 -2.56 -20.83 -39.01
C LEU A 12 -2.62 -21.66 -37.72
N ALA A 13 -2.66 -23.00 -37.82
CA ALA A 13 -2.62 -23.87 -36.66
C ALA A 13 -1.29 -23.76 -35.89
N SER A 14 -0.15 -23.63 -36.59
CA SER A 14 1.18 -23.48 -35.98
C SER A 14 1.37 -22.13 -35.29
N VAL A 15 0.87 -21.03 -35.86
CA VAL A 15 0.92 -19.71 -35.22
C VAL A 15 0.03 -19.68 -33.98
N PHE A 16 -1.18 -20.26 -34.07
CA PHE A 16 -2.09 -20.38 -32.93
C PHE A 16 -1.48 -21.21 -31.79
N LEU A 17 -0.80 -22.32 -32.10
CA LEU A 17 -0.16 -23.17 -31.10
C LEU A 17 1.02 -22.45 -30.40
N VAL A 18 1.81 -21.66 -31.13
CA VAL A 18 2.89 -20.84 -30.55
C VAL A 18 2.32 -19.74 -29.66
N PHE A 19 1.25 -19.06 -30.06
CA PHE A 19 0.57 -18.07 -29.22
C PHE A 19 0.00 -18.69 -27.95
N VAL A 20 -0.68 -19.84 -28.04
CA VAL A 20 -1.19 -20.57 -26.87
C VAL A 20 -0.05 -21.02 -25.95
N PHE A 21 1.07 -21.49 -26.51
CA PHE A 21 2.24 -21.89 -25.71
C PHE A 21 2.90 -20.70 -25.01
N LEU A 22 3.02 -19.55 -25.69
CA LEU A 22 3.54 -18.30 -25.10
C LEU A 22 2.63 -17.78 -23.97
N ILE A 23 1.32 -17.84 -24.15
CA ILE A 23 0.33 -17.45 -23.12
C ILE A 23 0.38 -18.40 -21.91
N LEU A 24 0.56 -19.70 -22.14
CA LEU A 24 0.69 -20.69 -21.06
C LEU A 24 2.01 -20.54 -20.28
N ILE A 25 3.12 -20.19 -20.96
CA ILE A 25 4.40 -19.90 -20.29
C ILE A 25 4.30 -18.63 -19.45
N SER A 26 3.64 -17.56 -19.93
CA SER A 26 3.47 -16.32 -19.17
C SER A 26 2.60 -16.50 -17.92
N ALA A 27 1.54 -17.31 -17.99
CA ALA A 27 0.67 -17.56 -16.84
C ALA A 27 1.34 -18.47 -15.78
N ALA A 28 2.15 -19.44 -16.22
CA ALA A 28 2.91 -20.32 -15.32
C ALA A 28 4.10 -19.62 -14.64
N ALA A 29 4.73 -18.65 -15.30
CA ALA A 29 5.82 -17.85 -14.73
C ALA A 29 5.33 -16.94 -13.58
N SER A 30 4.16 -16.32 -13.73
CA SER A 30 3.57 -15.43 -12.70
C SER A 30 3.19 -16.19 -11.40
N ALA A 31 2.71 -17.44 -11.51
CA ALA A 31 2.31 -18.22 -10.34
C ALA A 31 3.50 -18.80 -9.53
N ALA A 32 4.69 -18.92 -10.12
CA ALA A 32 5.88 -19.49 -9.48
C ALA A 32 6.62 -18.50 -8.56
N GLN A 33 6.31 -17.20 -8.64
CA GLN A 33 7.01 -16.13 -7.91
C GLN A 33 6.32 -15.73 -6.59
N VAL A 34 5.12 -16.25 -6.32
CA VAL A 34 4.36 -15.93 -5.10
C VAL A 34 4.62 -16.97 -4.00
N THR A 35 5.08 -16.50 -2.85
CA THR A 35 5.33 -17.33 -1.66
C THR A 35 4.42 -16.91 -0.53
N LYS A 36 3.67 -17.86 0.05
CA LYS A 36 2.98 -17.63 1.33
C LYS A 36 4.00 -17.65 2.47
N ILE A 37 4.08 -16.57 3.26
CA ILE A 37 5.03 -16.43 4.36
C ILE A 37 4.38 -16.48 5.74
N GLY A 38 3.05 -16.37 5.82
CA GLY A 38 2.33 -16.39 7.10
C GLY A 38 0.83 -16.20 6.98
N THR A 39 0.19 -15.93 8.11
CA THR A 39 -1.23 -15.52 8.21
C THR A 39 -1.37 -14.32 9.13
N GLY A 40 -2.20 -13.36 8.74
CA GLY A 40 -2.46 -12.12 9.45
C GLY A 40 -2.93 -11.00 8.51
N TYR A 41 -2.63 -9.78 8.91
CA TYR A 41 -3.11 -8.53 8.33
C TYR A 41 -2.02 -7.46 8.37
N ASP A 42 -2.24 -6.39 7.61
CA ASP A 42 -1.46 -5.15 7.63
C ASP A 42 0.05 -5.42 7.57
N PRO A 43 0.56 -6.05 6.49
CA PRO A 43 1.99 -6.24 6.36
C PRO A 43 2.70 -4.90 6.18
N ALA A 44 3.97 -4.82 6.56
CA ALA A 44 4.90 -3.76 6.21
C ALA A 44 6.27 -4.36 5.89
N VAL A 45 7.08 -3.67 5.08
CA VAL A 45 8.37 -4.21 4.60
C VAL A 45 9.45 -3.15 4.60
N TYR A 46 10.62 -3.51 5.15
CA TYR A 46 11.82 -2.69 5.06
C TYR A 46 13.07 -3.56 4.97
N GLY A 47 13.88 -3.33 3.94
CA GLY A 47 15.10 -4.09 3.71
C GLY A 47 14.80 -5.58 3.53
N ASN A 48 15.38 -6.41 4.39
CA ASN A 48 15.18 -7.86 4.38
C ASN A 48 14.10 -8.34 5.38
N LYS A 49 13.28 -7.44 5.94
CA LYS A 49 12.31 -7.76 6.99
C LYS A 49 10.90 -7.45 6.52
N VAL A 50 10.01 -8.40 6.76
CA VAL A 50 8.57 -8.24 6.59
C VAL A 50 7.93 -8.40 7.96
N VAL A 51 7.01 -7.52 8.29
CA VAL A 51 6.23 -7.60 9.54
C VAL A 51 4.75 -7.63 9.23
N TRP A 52 3.97 -8.28 10.08
CA TRP A 52 2.51 -8.27 10.00
C TRP A 52 1.92 -8.58 11.38
N THR A 53 0.60 -8.43 11.53
CA THR A 53 -0.10 -8.74 12.78
C THR A 53 -1.21 -9.76 12.57
N ASN A 54 -1.48 -10.59 13.57
CA ASN A 54 -2.70 -11.42 13.63
C ASN A 54 -3.72 -10.88 14.66
N GLY A 55 -3.55 -9.63 15.10
CA GLY A 55 -4.34 -9.00 16.16
C GLY A 55 -3.86 -9.30 17.58
N VAL A 56 -2.88 -10.20 17.76
CA VAL A 56 -2.35 -10.59 19.08
C VAL A 56 -0.86 -10.30 19.20
N VAL A 57 -0.07 -10.70 18.21
CA VAL A 57 1.38 -10.53 18.15
C VAL A 57 1.80 -9.84 16.86
N ILE A 58 2.99 -9.25 16.87
CA ILE A 58 3.68 -8.87 15.65
C ILE A 58 4.55 -10.04 15.20
N HIS A 59 4.38 -10.46 13.96
CA HIS A 59 5.29 -11.36 13.27
C HIS A 59 6.41 -10.54 12.63
N LEU A 60 7.63 -11.07 12.67
CA LEU A 60 8.82 -10.51 12.06
C LEU A 60 9.51 -11.63 11.29
N TYR A 61 9.39 -11.55 9.97
CA TYR A 61 9.95 -12.50 9.02
C TYR A 61 11.20 -11.94 8.36
N ASP A 62 12.30 -12.67 8.46
CA ASP A 62 13.56 -12.33 7.81
C ASP A 62 13.66 -13.06 6.46
N LEU A 63 13.73 -12.30 5.37
CA LEU A 63 13.79 -12.80 3.99
C LEU A 63 15.10 -13.54 3.68
N THR A 64 16.17 -13.28 4.43
CA THR A 64 17.50 -13.88 4.19
C THR A 64 17.59 -15.31 4.70
N ASN A 65 17.10 -15.56 5.91
CA ASN A 65 17.13 -16.89 6.53
C ASN A 65 15.76 -17.58 6.57
N ARG A 66 14.70 -16.90 6.11
CA ARG A 66 13.31 -17.38 6.04
C ARG A 66 12.74 -17.78 7.39
N MET A 67 13.13 -17.07 8.45
CA MET A 67 12.63 -17.31 9.81
C MET A 67 11.54 -16.30 10.18
N ASP A 68 10.42 -16.83 10.69
CA ASP A 68 9.37 -16.06 11.38
C ASP A 68 9.63 -16.07 12.89
N THR A 69 9.65 -14.89 13.49
CA THR A 69 9.74 -14.68 14.94
C THR A 69 8.59 -13.79 15.41
N THR A 70 8.21 -13.90 16.68
CA THR A 70 7.09 -13.10 17.19
C THR A 70 7.53 -12.13 18.29
N VAL A 71 6.97 -10.92 18.25
CA VAL A 71 7.06 -9.93 19.30
C VAL A 71 5.72 -9.88 20.02
N SER A 72 5.72 -10.19 21.31
CA SER A 72 4.50 -10.21 22.11
C SER A 72 3.85 -8.83 22.16
N SER A 73 2.52 -8.75 22.11
CA SER A 73 1.76 -7.52 22.30
C SER A 73 0.54 -7.77 23.18
N SER A 74 -0.04 -6.70 23.71
CA SER A 74 -1.35 -6.73 24.35
C SER A 74 -2.50 -6.50 23.37
N GLY A 75 -2.31 -6.79 22.07
CA GLY A 75 -3.24 -6.53 20.96
C GLY A 75 -2.57 -5.68 19.89
N ALA A 76 -2.11 -6.27 18.79
CA ALA A 76 -1.22 -5.58 17.86
C ALA A 76 -1.94 -5.15 16.57
N PHE A 77 -1.81 -3.88 16.15
CA PHE A 77 -2.51 -3.33 14.99
C PHE A 77 -1.62 -2.37 14.20
N SER A 78 -1.76 -2.38 12.88
CA SER A 78 -1.09 -1.46 11.95
C SER A 78 0.41 -1.30 12.23
N PRO A 79 1.19 -2.39 12.15
CA PRO A 79 2.63 -2.30 12.33
C PRO A 79 3.30 -1.59 11.16
N ASP A 80 4.37 -0.87 11.47
CA ASP A 80 5.30 -0.32 10.49
C ASP A 80 6.76 -0.53 10.95
N ILE A 81 7.69 -0.50 10.00
CA ILE A 81 9.11 -0.82 10.21
C ILE A 81 10.03 0.13 9.45
N TYR A 82 11.02 0.66 10.16
CA TYR A 82 12.15 1.36 9.54
C TYR A 82 13.46 0.92 10.17
N GLY A 83 14.39 0.43 9.36
CA GLY A 83 15.67 -0.09 9.84
C GLY A 83 15.48 -1.29 10.78
N ASN A 84 15.71 -1.03 12.07
CA ASN A 84 15.61 -2.00 13.15
C ASN A 84 14.50 -1.66 14.15
N THR A 85 13.67 -0.66 13.87
CA THR A 85 12.63 -0.19 14.78
C THR A 85 11.27 -0.58 14.25
N LEU A 86 10.49 -1.24 15.09
CA LEU A 86 9.07 -1.52 14.86
C LEU A 86 8.22 -0.51 15.62
N VAL A 87 7.14 -0.06 15.00
CA VAL A 87 6.08 0.70 15.66
C VAL A 87 4.75 0.04 15.36
N TRP A 88 3.86 -0.04 16.35
CA TRP A 88 2.48 -0.52 16.14
C TRP A 88 1.56 0.04 17.22
N ARG A 89 0.25 0.04 16.96
CA ARG A 89 -0.75 0.31 17.99
C ARG A 89 -0.96 -0.94 18.85
N ASP A 90 -0.81 -0.78 20.15
CA ASP A 90 -0.91 -1.86 21.14
C ASP A 90 -2.15 -1.69 22.04
N GLU A 91 -3.24 -2.42 21.74
CA GLU A 91 -4.54 -2.29 22.39
C GLU A 91 -5.49 -3.50 22.20
N ARG A 92 -5.75 -4.33 23.22
CA ARG A 92 -6.83 -5.37 23.17
C ARG A 92 -8.11 -4.99 23.92
N SER A 93 -8.00 -4.23 25.01
CA SER A 93 -9.14 -3.86 25.87
C SER A 93 -8.81 -2.73 26.86
N GLY A 94 -7.84 -1.87 26.52
CA GLY A 94 -7.30 -0.83 27.41
C GLY A 94 -7.06 0.48 26.66
N THR A 95 -6.37 1.43 27.28
CA THR A 95 -6.04 2.70 26.61
C THR A 95 -5.06 2.45 25.45
N PRO A 96 -5.40 2.86 24.22
CA PRO A 96 -4.51 2.79 23.07
C PRO A 96 -3.16 3.46 23.35
N LYS A 97 -2.09 2.84 22.85
CA LYS A 97 -0.71 3.35 22.94
C LYS A 97 0.04 2.86 21.71
N LEU A 98 1.10 3.57 21.32
CA LEU A 98 2.01 3.08 20.29
C LEU A 98 3.20 2.42 20.97
N ALA A 99 3.44 1.15 20.66
CA ALA A 99 4.66 0.47 21.08
C ALA A 99 5.79 0.82 20.10
N VAL A 100 6.98 1.10 20.64
CA VAL A 100 8.21 1.30 19.87
C VAL A 100 9.21 0.25 20.33
N TYR A 101 9.65 -0.59 19.40
CA TYR A 101 10.49 -1.75 19.70
C TYR A 101 11.76 -1.74 18.87
N ASP A 102 12.90 -1.88 19.54
CA ASP A 102 14.18 -2.07 18.91
C ASP A 102 14.47 -3.57 18.75
N ILE A 103 14.60 -4.04 17.51
CA ILE A 103 14.75 -5.45 17.17
C ILE A 103 16.05 -6.05 17.77
N PRO A 104 17.24 -5.43 17.64
CA PRO A 104 18.48 -6.02 18.14
C PRO A 104 18.53 -6.17 19.67
N THR A 105 18.05 -5.18 20.41
CA THR A 105 18.11 -5.20 21.88
C THR A 105 16.89 -5.83 22.53
N GLY A 106 15.79 -5.97 21.78
CA GLY A 106 14.48 -6.38 22.31
C GLY A 106 13.85 -5.34 23.24
N THR A 107 14.36 -4.11 23.26
CA THR A 107 13.85 -3.04 24.11
C THR A 107 12.51 -2.55 23.59
N LYS A 108 11.52 -2.44 24.49
CA LYS A 108 10.19 -1.92 24.17
C LYS A 108 9.87 -0.69 25.02
N SER A 109 9.39 0.37 24.38
CA SER A 109 8.86 1.57 25.01
C SER A 109 7.48 1.91 24.45
N TYR A 110 6.79 2.88 25.05
CA TYR A 110 5.44 3.28 24.63
C TYR A 110 5.31 4.79 24.48
N ILE A 111 4.53 5.19 23.48
CA ILE A 111 3.97 6.53 23.33
C ILE A 111 2.51 6.44 23.77
N THR A 112 2.15 7.18 24.81
CA THR A 112 0.80 7.13 25.41
C THR A 112 0.02 8.43 25.25
N GLN A 113 0.70 9.51 24.89
CA GLN A 113 0.08 10.83 24.76
C GLN A 113 -0.55 11.00 23.38
N ASN A 114 -1.83 11.35 23.33
CA ASN A 114 -2.60 11.58 22.11
C ASN A 114 -2.58 10.37 21.17
N VAL A 115 -2.87 9.18 21.71
CA VAL A 115 -3.04 7.95 20.94
C VAL A 115 -4.44 7.45 21.18
N ASP A 116 -5.11 7.03 20.11
CA ASP A 116 -6.47 6.51 20.13
C ASP A 116 -6.59 5.17 19.36
N GLN A 117 -7.79 4.61 19.34
CA GLN A 117 -8.09 3.33 18.69
C GLN A 117 -8.01 3.38 17.15
N TYR A 118 -7.86 4.56 16.55
CA TYR A 118 -7.71 4.76 15.10
C TYR A 118 -6.29 5.13 14.71
N SER A 119 -5.38 5.27 15.69
CA SER A 119 -3.99 5.61 15.46
C SER A 119 -3.29 4.55 14.63
N LYS A 120 -2.87 4.93 13.42
CA LYS A 120 -2.00 4.18 12.53
C LYS A 120 -0.64 4.89 12.48
N PRO A 121 0.43 4.29 13.02
CA PRO A 121 1.75 4.89 12.98
C PRO A 121 2.45 4.66 11.64
N ALA A 122 3.24 5.63 11.20
CA ALA A 122 4.26 5.48 10.16
C ALA A 122 5.62 5.94 10.71
N ILE A 123 6.72 5.31 10.28
CA ILE A 123 8.08 5.56 10.80
C ILE A 123 9.12 5.81 9.70
N TYR A 124 9.93 6.86 9.88
CA TYR A 124 11.12 7.11 9.06
C TYR A 124 12.26 7.68 9.91
N GLY A 125 13.39 6.96 9.95
CA GLY A 125 14.52 7.32 10.80
C GLY A 125 14.14 7.22 12.28
N ASP A 126 14.31 8.33 13.01
CA ASP A 126 13.95 8.45 14.43
C ASP A 126 12.59 9.14 14.65
N ARG A 127 11.75 9.23 13.61
CA ARG A 127 10.48 9.96 13.63
C ARG A 127 9.30 9.04 13.40
N ILE A 128 8.29 9.17 14.24
CA ILE A 128 7.01 8.48 14.13
C ILE A 128 5.93 9.53 13.92
N VAL A 129 5.06 9.31 12.94
CA VAL A 129 3.85 10.10 12.73
C VAL A 129 2.61 9.24 12.90
N TRP A 130 1.54 9.81 13.42
CA TRP A 130 0.25 9.14 13.57
C TRP A 130 -0.85 10.18 13.67
N SER A 131 -2.10 9.74 13.50
CA SER A 131 -3.27 10.57 13.78
C SER A 131 -4.03 10.09 14.99
N ALA A 132 -4.54 11.02 15.80
CA ALA A 132 -5.50 10.75 16.86
C ALA A 132 -6.42 11.96 17.05
N ASP A 133 -7.70 11.73 17.34
CA ASP A 133 -8.70 12.78 17.59
C ASP A 133 -8.68 13.87 16.50
N GLU A 134 -8.68 13.47 15.23
CA GLU A 134 -8.61 14.37 14.06
C GLU A 134 -7.35 15.24 13.98
N ASN A 135 -6.31 14.91 14.73
CA ASN A 135 -5.03 15.61 14.74
C ASN A 135 -3.90 14.71 14.26
N VAL A 136 -2.94 15.30 13.55
CA VAL A 136 -1.72 14.63 13.13
C VAL A 136 -0.58 15.02 14.06
N TYR A 137 0.11 14.02 14.61
CA TYR A 137 1.22 14.17 15.52
C TYR A 137 2.52 13.65 14.90
N LEU A 138 3.61 14.29 15.29
CA LEU A 138 4.99 13.88 14.99
C LEU A 138 5.71 13.71 16.33
N ARG A 139 6.41 12.59 16.49
CA ARG A 139 7.31 12.36 17.61
C ARG A 139 8.69 11.99 17.13
N ASN A 140 9.69 12.65 17.71
CA ASN A 140 11.07 12.23 17.62
C ASN A 140 11.38 11.25 18.78
N ILE A 141 11.86 10.05 18.45
CA ILE A 141 12.17 8.99 19.40
C ILE A 141 13.38 9.37 20.26
N SER A 142 14.44 9.90 19.64
CA SER A 142 15.72 10.17 20.29
C SER A 142 15.64 11.31 21.32
N THR A 143 14.83 12.34 21.03
CA THR A 143 14.62 13.48 21.94
C THR A 143 13.35 13.36 22.77
N SER A 144 12.48 12.40 22.49
CA SER A 144 11.13 12.26 23.07
C SER A 144 10.22 13.49 22.89
N THR A 145 10.52 14.37 21.93
CA THR A 145 9.68 15.53 21.64
C THR A 145 8.49 15.15 20.77
N GLN A 146 7.30 15.60 21.12
CA GLN A 146 6.05 15.35 20.39
C GLN A 146 5.35 16.67 20.06
N ASN A 147 4.93 16.84 18.82
CA ASN A 147 4.24 18.05 18.34
C ASN A 147 2.99 17.67 17.54
N LYS A 148 1.90 18.44 17.68
CA LYS A 148 0.80 18.43 16.71
C LYS A 148 1.28 19.21 15.47
N ILE A 149 1.20 18.59 14.29
CA ILE A 149 1.64 19.20 13.03
C ILE A 149 0.46 19.60 12.13
N GLY A 150 -0.74 19.07 12.36
CA GLY A 150 -1.92 19.42 11.58
C GLY A 150 -3.21 18.81 12.13
N ASN A 151 -4.32 19.11 11.46
CA ASN A 151 -5.62 18.48 11.68
C ASN A 151 -5.86 17.55 10.48
N GLY A 152 -6.11 16.28 10.73
CA GLY A 152 -6.12 15.27 9.67
C GLY A 152 -5.96 13.84 10.16
N SER A 153 -5.81 12.94 9.19
CA SER A 153 -5.65 11.50 9.37
C SER A 153 -4.72 10.89 8.32
N ASN A 154 -4.41 9.60 8.51
CA ASN A 154 -3.59 8.78 7.61
C ASN A 154 -2.26 9.45 7.23
N PRO A 155 -1.42 9.86 8.20
CA PRO A 155 -0.15 10.46 7.88
C PRO A 155 0.86 9.41 7.40
N ASP A 156 1.71 9.81 6.47
CA ASP A 156 2.90 9.06 6.04
C ASP A 156 4.13 9.98 6.04
N ILE A 157 5.33 9.41 6.16
CA ILE A 157 6.57 10.15 6.32
C ILE A 157 7.71 9.61 5.45
N TYR A 158 8.34 10.50 4.70
CA TYR A 158 9.59 10.23 4.01
C TYR A 158 10.57 11.39 4.22
N ASP A 159 11.75 11.06 4.73
CA ASP A 159 12.75 12.05 5.10
C ASP A 159 12.14 13.17 5.98
N THR A 160 12.18 14.43 5.56
CA THR A 160 11.66 15.56 6.33
C THR A 160 10.19 15.84 6.08
N LYS A 161 9.51 15.09 5.22
CA LYS A 161 8.18 15.43 4.71
C LYS A 161 7.15 14.48 5.31
N VAL A 162 6.11 15.07 5.89
CA VAL A 162 4.93 14.36 6.37
C VAL A 162 3.77 14.73 5.47
N VAL A 163 3.10 13.75 4.88
CA VAL A 163 1.86 13.94 4.13
C VAL A 163 0.70 13.43 4.95
N TYR A 164 -0.48 14.04 4.82
CA TYR A 164 -1.68 13.60 5.52
C TYR A 164 -2.95 14.10 4.85
N SER A 165 -4.04 13.34 4.98
CA SER A 165 -5.38 13.80 4.65
C SER A 165 -5.79 14.82 5.69
N SER A 166 -6.22 15.99 5.25
CA SER A 166 -6.50 17.12 6.11
C SER A 166 -7.98 17.45 6.09
N TYR A 167 -8.54 17.55 7.29
CA TYR A 167 -9.84 18.16 7.51
C TYR A 167 -9.68 19.69 7.44
N SER A 168 -10.60 20.36 6.75
CA SER A 168 -10.75 21.81 6.90
C SER A 168 -11.53 22.11 8.17
N GLU A 169 -11.21 23.23 8.84
CA GLU A 169 -12.08 23.77 9.91
C GLU A 169 -13.32 24.48 9.31
N ASP A 170 -13.28 24.77 8.01
CA ASP A 170 -14.43 25.25 7.24
C ASP A 170 -15.25 24.04 6.74
N PRO A 171 -16.51 23.86 7.20
CA PRO A 171 -17.35 22.74 6.79
C PRO A 171 -17.72 22.77 5.29
N GLU A 172 -17.51 23.88 4.59
CA GLU A 172 -17.76 24.02 3.15
C GLU A 172 -16.50 23.75 2.30
N ALA A 173 -15.36 23.49 2.92
CA ALA A 173 -14.11 23.24 2.20
C ALA A 173 -13.82 21.74 2.07
N ASP A 174 -13.51 21.33 0.84
CA ASP A 174 -13.17 19.95 0.49
C ASP A 174 -11.98 19.42 1.31
N MET A 175 -11.97 18.10 1.50
CA MET A 175 -10.82 17.38 2.05
C MET A 175 -9.59 17.63 1.17
N ALA A 176 -8.44 17.80 1.82
CA ALA A 176 -7.20 18.15 1.14
C ALA A 176 -6.05 17.21 1.51
N ILE A 177 -5.14 16.95 0.58
CA ILE A 177 -3.84 16.37 0.93
C ILE A 177 -2.90 17.51 1.29
N ARG A 178 -2.31 17.48 2.48
CA ARG A 178 -1.31 18.45 2.93
C ARG A 178 0.05 17.78 3.08
N MET A 179 1.10 18.55 2.84
CA MET A 179 2.47 18.16 3.16
C MET A 179 3.06 19.18 4.13
N TYR A 180 3.67 18.69 5.20
CA TYR A 180 4.40 19.45 6.20
C TYR A 180 5.88 19.09 6.13
N ASP A 181 6.76 20.07 6.00
CA ASP A 181 8.21 19.86 6.11
C ASP A 181 8.70 20.15 7.53
N ILE A 182 9.31 19.14 8.16
CA ILE A 182 9.71 19.15 9.56
C ILE A 182 10.81 20.18 9.85
N ASN A 183 11.71 20.42 8.89
CA ASN A 183 12.85 21.31 9.09
C ASN A 183 12.45 22.77 8.97
N THR A 184 11.59 23.08 7.99
CA THR A 184 11.16 24.45 7.68
C THR A 184 9.86 24.85 8.36
N THR A 185 9.09 23.87 8.83
CA THR A 185 7.71 23.99 9.32
C THR A 185 6.70 24.48 8.26
N GLU A 186 7.12 24.54 6.99
CA GLU A 186 6.28 24.93 5.88
C GLU A 186 5.18 23.88 5.63
N LYS A 187 4.00 24.37 5.23
CA LYS A 187 2.86 23.55 4.81
C LYS A 187 2.46 23.92 3.39
N ILE A 188 2.26 22.92 2.55
CA ILE A 188 1.65 23.09 1.23
C ILE A 188 0.39 22.25 1.11
N THR A 189 -0.57 22.76 0.34
CA THR A 189 -1.72 21.98 -0.13
C THR A 189 -1.34 21.31 -1.44
N VAL A 190 -1.41 19.98 -1.47
CA VAL A 190 -1.06 19.14 -2.62
C VAL A 190 -2.27 18.94 -3.53
N SER A 191 -3.42 18.63 -2.93
CA SER A 191 -4.73 18.56 -3.59
C SER A 191 -5.81 19.09 -2.65
N SER A 192 -6.87 19.65 -3.21
CA SER A 192 -8.01 20.23 -2.47
C SER A 192 -9.34 20.06 -3.22
N HIS A 193 -9.44 19.05 -4.07
CA HIS A 193 -10.64 18.72 -4.84
C HIS A 193 -10.81 17.19 -4.82
N GLY A 194 -12.04 16.73 -5.03
CA GLY A 194 -12.40 15.31 -4.94
C GLY A 194 -12.54 14.86 -3.48
N ASP A 195 -12.36 13.57 -3.23
CA ASP A 195 -12.32 13.00 -1.87
C ASP A 195 -10.98 12.28 -1.66
N PRO A 196 -9.86 13.02 -1.51
CA PRO A 196 -8.53 12.43 -1.49
C PRO A 196 -8.19 11.85 -0.11
N THR A 197 -7.82 10.58 -0.09
CA THR A 197 -7.52 9.82 1.13
C THR A 197 -6.22 9.02 1.01
N MET A 198 -5.72 8.60 2.17
CA MET A 198 -4.57 7.69 2.30
C MET A 198 -3.33 8.13 1.50
N PRO A 199 -2.81 9.36 1.73
CA PRO A 199 -1.63 9.79 1.05
C PRO A 199 -0.40 8.97 1.46
N GLN A 200 0.48 8.70 0.51
CA GLN A 200 1.79 8.07 0.74
C GLN A 200 2.88 8.91 0.05
N ILE A 201 4.11 8.86 0.56
CA ILE A 201 5.21 9.67 0.02
C ILE A 201 6.51 8.86 -0.14
N TRP A 202 7.14 9.01 -1.31
CA TRP A 202 8.51 8.55 -1.52
C TRP A 202 9.31 9.58 -2.32
N GLY A 203 10.43 10.04 -1.78
CA GLY A 203 11.24 11.07 -2.41
C GLY A 203 10.46 12.38 -2.59
N THR A 204 10.17 12.71 -3.85
CA THR A 204 9.44 13.91 -4.26
C THR A 204 8.00 13.62 -4.67
N LYS A 205 7.57 12.35 -4.63
CA LYS A 205 6.29 11.90 -5.16
C LYS A 205 5.33 11.62 -4.01
N ILE A 206 4.14 12.18 -4.13
CA ILE A 206 3.03 11.96 -3.22
C ILE A 206 1.95 11.26 -4.03
N ILE A 207 1.44 10.14 -3.54
CA ILE A 207 0.27 9.46 -4.12
C ILE A 207 -0.89 9.51 -3.14
N TRP A 208 -2.12 9.45 -3.64
CA TRP A 208 -3.33 9.30 -2.84
C TRP A 208 -4.40 8.58 -3.67
N SER A 209 -5.40 8.03 -2.98
CA SER A 209 -6.62 7.54 -3.61
C SER A 209 -7.67 8.65 -3.57
N ASP A 210 -8.30 8.96 -4.69
CA ASP A 210 -9.46 9.86 -4.74
C ASP A 210 -10.73 9.01 -4.84
N VAL A 211 -11.47 8.92 -3.73
CA VAL A 211 -12.62 8.02 -3.54
C VAL A 211 -13.96 8.72 -3.81
N TYR A 212 -13.94 9.85 -4.53
CA TYR A 212 -15.17 10.57 -4.90
C TYR A 212 -16.15 9.70 -5.70
N ASN A 213 -15.62 8.77 -6.51
CA ASN A 213 -16.40 7.80 -7.27
C ASN A 213 -15.92 6.37 -6.95
N HIS A 214 -16.86 5.42 -6.84
CA HIS A 214 -16.60 4.00 -6.62
C HIS A 214 -15.59 3.75 -5.49
N GLN A 215 -14.59 2.88 -5.68
CA GLN A 215 -13.51 2.66 -4.72
C GLN A 215 -12.33 3.63 -4.93
N GLY A 216 -12.46 4.52 -5.91
CA GLY A 216 -11.50 5.56 -6.20
C GLY A 216 -10.41 5.16 -7.18
N TYR A 217 -9.64 6.16 -7.59
CA TYR A 217 -8.50 6.03 -8.49
C TYR A 217 -7.28 6.69 -7.86
N ILE A 218 -6.09 6.30 -8.32
CA ILE A 218 -4.83 6.74 -7.75
C ILE A 218 -4.30 7.91 -8.56
N VAL A 219 -3.90 8.96 -7.84
CA VAL A 219 -3.24 10.13 -8.42
C VAL A 219 -1.86 10.26 -7.82
N MET A 220 -0.89 10.68 -8.62
CA MET A 220 0.46 11.02 -8.17
C MET A 220 0.76 12.49 -8.45
N TYR A 221 1.32 13.17 -7.47
CA TYR A 221 1.88 14.52 -7.58
C TYR A 221 3.39 14.50 -7.34
N ASP A 222 4.16 15.16 -8.20
CA ASP A 222 5.58 15.39 -7.96
C ASP A 222 5.82 16.83 -7.48
N ILE A 223 6.37 16.96 -6.26
CA ILE A 223 6.58 18.24 -5.57
C ILE A 223 7.55 19.16 -6.33
N LEU A 224 8.55 18.61 -7.03
CA LEU A 224 9.53 19.42 -7.75
C LEU A 224 8.93 20.00 -9.03
N THR A 225 8.25 19.15 -9.80
CA THR A 225 7.69 19.54 -11.09
C THR A 225 6.32 20.20 -10.98
N LYS A 226 5.65 20.03 -9.84
CA LYS A 226 4.27 20.44 -9.56
C LYS A 226 3.24 19.85 -10.53
N LYS A 227 3.56 18.69 -11.11
CA LYS A 227 2.67 17.99 -12.05
C LYS A 227 1.95 16.86 -11.34
N THR A 228 0.69 16.68 -11.71
CA THR A 228 -0.12 15.52 -11.39
C THR A 228 -0.19 14.56 -12.58
N ILE A 229 -0.29 13.27 -12.29
CA ILE A 229 -0.70 12.24 -13.25
C ILE A 229 -1.72 11.32 -12.58
N ASP A 230 -2.66 10.83 -13.39
CA ASP A 230 -3.55 9.75 -12.98
C ASP A 230 -2.78 8.43 -13.16
N VAL A 231 -2.54 7.73 -12.05
CA VAL A 231 -1.85 6.43 -12.01
C VAL A 231 -2.80 5.33 -12.46
N THR A 232 -4.07 5.43 -12.04
CA THR A 232 -5.15 4.57 -12.52
C THR A 232 -6.29 5.43 -13.06
N HIS A 233 -7.18 4.81 -13.84
CA HIS A 233 -8.22 5.55 -14.53
C HIS A 233 -9.33 6.00 -13.58
N GLN A 234 -9.83 7.20 -13.84
CA GLN A 234 -11.05 7.73 -13.22
C GLN A 234 -12.27 6.89 -13.63
N LEU A 235 -13.44 7.21 -13.11
CA LEU A 235 -14.66 6.56 -13.58
C LEU A 235 -14.91 6.91 -15.07
N GLY A 236 -15.07 5.89 -15.90
CA GLY A 236 -15.34 5.99 -17.33
C GLY A 236 -16.45 5.04 -17.79
N THR A 237 -16.73 5.03 -19.10
CA THR A 237 -17.71 4.14 -19.72
C THR A 237 -17.08 3.39 -20.89
N ASP A 238 -17.21 2.07 -20.89
CA ASP A 238 -16.62 1.20 -21.90
C ASP A 238 -17.39 1.28 -23.24
N PRO A 239 -16.88 0.70 -24.34
CA PRO A 239 -17.59 0.71 -25.63
C PRO A 239 -18.95 0.01 -25.64
N TYR A 240 -19.30 -0.73 -24.58
CA TYR A 240 -20.57 -1.43 -24.41
C TYR A 240 -21.55 -0.67 -23.51
N GLY A 241 -21.14 0.46 -22.93
CA GLY A 241 -21.96 1.28 -22.05
C GLY A 241 -21.86 0.93 -20.56
N ASN A 242 -20.92 0.08 -20.14
CA ASN A 242 -20.72 -0.25 -18.74
C ASN A 242 -19.71 0.72 -18.09
N GLU A 243 -19.94 1.06 -16.82
CA GLU A 243 -18.98 1.81 -16.03
C GLU A 243 -17.70 0.99 -15.74
N TYR A 244 -16.54 1.64 -15.76
CA TYR A 244 -15.25 1.03 -15.41
C TYR A 244 -14.28 2.07 -14.82
N GLY A 245 -13.18 1.61 -14.24
CA GLY A 245 -12.21 2.48 -13.59
C GLY A 245 -12.68 2.87 -12.19
N ALA A 246 -11.92 3.74 -11.51
CA ALA A 246 -12.13 4.06 -10.09
C ALA A 246 -12.34 2.80 -9.21
N SER A 247 -11.58 1.75 -9.52
CA SER A 247 -11.70 0.43 -8.91
C SER A 247 -10.45 0.04 -8.12
N THR A 248 -9.68 1.02 -7.66
CA THR A 248 -8.55 0.76 -6.77
C THR A 248 -9.04 0.63 -5.34
N GLY A 249 -8.58 -0.37 -4.61
CA GLY A 249 -9.13 -0.70 -3.30
C GLY A 249 -8.60 0.12 -2.16
N THR A 250 -8.43 -0.57 -1.03
CA THR A 250 -8.27 0.09 0.26
C THR A 250 -6.85 0.52 0.56
N HIS A 251 -5.83 0.11 -0.22
CA HIS A 251 -4.42 0.37 0.09
C HIS A 251 -3.58 0.57 -1.16
N ILE A 252 -2.63 1.51 -1.03
CA ILE A 252 -1.63 1.89 -2.03
C ILE A 252 -0.30 2.09 -1.31
N ALA A 253 0.80 1.79 -1.97
CA ALA A 253 2.14 2.08 -1.45
C ALA A 253 3.08 2.50 -2.60
N ILE A 254 4.10 3.30 -2.29
CA ILE A 254 5.06 3.80 -3.27
C ILE A 254 6.49 3.60 -2.78
N GLN A 255 7.34 3.11 -3.67
CA GLN A 255 8.78 3.06 -3.44
C GLN A 255 9.54 3.16 -4.77
N ASP A 256 10.50 4.08 -4.81
CA ASP A 256 11.29 4.43 -5.99
C ASP A 256 10.43 4.73 -7.23
N ASP A 257 10.43 3.81 -8.19
CA ASP A 257 9.73 3.91 -9.48
C ASP A 257 8.46 3.04 -9.51
N LYS A 258 7.99 2.55 -8.36
CA LYS A 258 6.90 1.58 -8.25
C LYS A 258 5.80 2.10 -7.35
N ILE A 259 4.56 1.97 -7.83
CA ILE A 259 3.36 2.09 -7.02
C ILE A 259 2.70 0.72 -7.01
N VAL A 260 2.40 0.18 -5.83
CA VAL A 260 1.62 -1.05 -5.71
C VAL A 260 0.24 -0.73 -5.20
N TYR A 261 -0.74 -1.45 -5.72
CA TYR A 261 -2.14 -1.20 -5.39
C TYR A 261 -2.99 -2.44 -5.60
N ASN A 262 -4.13 -2.44 -4.91
CA ASN A 262 -5.20 -3.39 -5.11
C ASN A 262 -6.16 -2.89 -6.21
N LYS A 263 -6.52 -3.73 -7.17
CA LYS A 263 -7.69 -3.54 -8.03
C LYS A 263 -8.81 -4.45 -7.53
N CYS A 264 -9.97 -3.88 -7.20
CA CYS A 264 -11.03 -4.60 -6.51
C CYS A 264 -11.87 -5.48 -7.41
N VAL A 265 -12.25 -4.99 -8.59
CA VAL A 265 -13.29 -5.62 -9.43
C VAL A 265 -12.77 -6.04 -10.79
N ASP A 266 -13.51 -6.95 -11.42
CA ASP A 266 -13.33 -7.35 -12.81
C ASP A 266 -14.08 -6.36 -13.72
N ASP A 267 -13.33 -5.53 -14.45
CA ASP A 267 -13.88 -4.51 -15.35
C ASP A 267 -13.09 -4.43 -16.68
N TYR A 268 -13.40 -3.42 -17.49
CA TYR A 268 -12.76 -3.21 -18.79
C TYR A 268 -11.23 -3.02 -18.71
N GLU A 269 -10.69 -2.59 -17.57
CA GLU A 269 -9.25 -2.32 -17.41
C GLU A 269 -8.46 -3.55 -16.96
N GLY A 270 -9.13 -4.54 -16.37
CA GLY A 270 -8.43 -5.71 -15.89
C GLY A 270 -9.16 -6.53 -14.83
N LYS A 271 -8.43 -7.52 -14.33
CA LYS A 271 -8.92 -8.49 -13.35
C LYS A 271 -8.62 -8.03 -11.93
N PRO A 272 -9.42 -8.44 -10.94
CA PRO A 272 -9.15 -8.11 -9.56
C PRO A 272 -7.84 -8.73 -9.08
N GLY A 273 -7.08 -7.97 -8.29
CA GLY A 273 -5.85 -8.44 -7.66
C GLY A 273 -4.81 -7.38 -7.38
N VAL A 274 -3.56 -7.81 -7.27
CA VAL A 274 -2.43 -6.94 -6.90
C VAL A 274 -1.67 -6.51 -8.13
N TYR A 275 -1.48 -5.21 -8.26
CA TYR A 275 -0.81 -4.58 -9.39
C TYR A 275 0.44 -3.83 -8.95
N VAL A 276 1.40 -3.77 -9.87
CA VAL A 276 2.57 -2.89 -9.79
C VAL A 276 2.50 -1.93 -10.98
N TYR A 277 2.38 -0.64 -10.71
CA TYR A 277 2.53 0.43 -11.68
C TYR A 277 3.98 0.91 -11.68
N ASN A 278 4.62 0.90 -12.86
CA ASN A 278 5.93 1.48 -13.05
C ASN A 278 5.78 2.94 -13.52
N ILE A 279 6.33 3.87 -12.75
CA ILE A 279 6.17 5.32 -12.98
C ILE A 279 6.90 5.77 -14.25
N SER A 280 8.10 5.25 -14.50
CA SER A 280 8.91 5.63 -15.67
C SER A 280 8.31 5.17 -17.00
N THR A 281 7.60 4.02 -17.02
CA THR A 281 6.94 3.51 -18.22
C THR A 281 5.45 3.87 -18.29
N GLY A 282 4.84 4.25 -17.18
CA GLY A 282 3.40 4.49 -17.06
C GLY A 282 2.55 3.23 -17.26
N GLN A 283 3.05 2.06 -16.85
CA GLN A 283 2.40 0.76 -17.12
C GLN A 283 2.11 0.00 -15.83
N SER A 284 0.90 -0.55 -15.73
CA SER A 284 0.49 -1.47 -14.66
C SER A 284 0.68 -2.93 -15.08
N THR A 285 1.23 -3.74 -14.18
CA THR A 285 1.36 -5.19 -14.32
C THR A 285 0.61 -5.90 -13.21
N LEU A 286 -0.27 -6.85 -13.56
CA LEU A 286 -0.95 -7.72 -12.59
C LEU A 286 0.04 -8.79 -12.11
N ILE A 287 0.44 -8.73 -10.84
CA ILE A 287 1.39 -9.70 -10.26
C ILE A 287 0.68 -10.87 -9.59
N TYR A 288 -0.56 -10.67 -9.14
CA TYR A 288 -1.36 -11.75 -8.58
C TYR A 288 -2.85 -11.53 -8.82
N LYS A 289 -3.48 -12.51 -9.49
CA LYS A 289 -4.89 -12.49 -9.88
C LYS A 289 -5.76 -13.20 -8.83
N TYR A 290 -6.88 -12.58 -8.47
CA TYR A 290 -7.95 -13.24 -7.73
C TYR A 290 -9.12 -13.62 -8.65
N PRO A 291 -9.90 -14.67 -8.32
CA PRO A 291 -11.02 -15.11 -9.13
C PRO A 291 -12.25 -14.20 -9.01
N GLU A 292 -12.36 -13.45 -7.92
CA GLU A 292 -13.50 -12.63 -7.53
C GLU A 292 -13.02 -11.30 -6.95
N GLU A 293 -13.98 -10.45 -6.56
CA GLU A 293 -13.70 -9.16 -5.92
C GLU A 293 -12.79 -9.32 -4.70
N VAL A 294 -11.80 -8.44 -4.57
CA VAL A 294 -10.75 -8.59 -3.55
C VAL A 294 -10.27 -7.26 -2.99
N TYR A 295 -10.00 -7.24 -1.69
CA TYR A 295 -9.45 -6.10 -0.97
C TYR A 295 -8.15 -6.53 -0.30
N THR A 296 -7.03 -6.03 -0.79
CA THR A 296 -5.69 -6.38 -0.30
C THR A 296 -4.93 -5.16 0.20
N THR A 297 -3.93 -5.39 1.05
CA THR A 297 -3.03 -4.40 1.62
C THR A 297 -1.60 -4.57 1.07
N PRO A 298 -1.32 -4.18 -0.19
CA PRO A 298 0.00 -4.36 -0.78
C PRO A 298 0.99 -3.27 -0.34
N GLU A 299 2.20 -3.71 -0.02
CA GLU A 299 3.35 -2.89 0.33
C GLU A 299 4.54 -3.23 -0.56
N VAL A 300 5.46 -2.27 -0.75
CA VAL A 300 6.62 -2.45 -1.62
C VAL A 300 7.90 -1.89 -1.00
N TYR A 301 8.98 -2.66 -1.10
CA TYR A 301 10.32 -2.18 -0.80
C TYR A 301 11.34 -2.86 -1.72
N ASN A 302 12.10 -2.06 -2.47
CA ASN A 302 12.99 -2.49 -3.54
C ASN A 302 12.25 -3.38 -4.56
N ASN A 303 12.58 -4.68 -4.58
CA ASN A 303 11.97 -5.66 -5.47
C ASN A 303 10.95 -6.54 -4.75
N THR A 304 10.73 -6.33 -3.46
CA THR A 304 9.79 -7.12 -2.67
C THR A 304 8.44 -6.45 -2.67
N VAL A 305 7.40 -7.17 -3.11
CA VAL A 305 6.00 -6.83 -2.85
C VAL A 305 5.46 -7.82 -1.83
N VAL A 306 4.85 -7.31 -0.76
CA VAL A 306 4.15 -8.13 0.23
C VAL A 306 2.70 -7.67 0.30
N TRP A 307 1.76 -8.59 0.47
CA TRP A 307 0.37 -8.22 0.70
C TRP A 307 -0.35 -9.26 1.55
N GLY A 308 -1.40 -8.80 2.24
CA GLY A 308 -2.43 -9.64 2.83
C GLY A 308 -3.80 -9.20 2.33
N MET A 309 -4.84 -9.87 2.81
CA MET A 309 -6.20 -9.32 2.69
C MET A 309 -6.40 -8.19 3.70
N ASP A 310 -7.19 -7.19 3.31
CA ASP A 310 -7.61 -6.14 4.23
C ASP A 310 -8.46 -6.75 5.32
N LYS A 311 -8.09 -6.50 6.58
CA LYS A 311 -8.73 -7.06 7.77
C LYS A 311 -10.24 -6.81 7.83
N ASN A 312 -10.71 -5.70 7.26
CA ASN A 312 -12.14 -5.36 7.28
C ASN A 312 -12.97 -6.23 6.33
N TYR A 313 -12.32 -6.99 5.44
CA TYR A 313 -12.95 -7.75 4.36
C TYR A 313 -12.71 -9.27 4.45
N VAL A 314 -12.14 -9.76 5.55
CA VAL A 314 -11.93 -11.20 5.77
C VAL A 314 -12.39 -11.64 7.14
N ASP A 315 -12.97 -12.83 7.21
CA ASP A 315 -13.27 -13.49 8.50
C ASP A 315 -11.96 -13.97 9.14
N SER A 316 -11.94 -13.98 10.47
CA SER A 316 -10.83 -14.31 11.35
C SER A 316 -10.17 -15.68 11.13
N THR A 317 -10.76 -16.57 10.32
CA THR A 317 -10.32 -17.97 10.19
C THR A 317 -9.98 -18.43 8.77
N THR A 318 -10.37 -17.70 7.72
CA THR A 318 -10.12 -18.11 6.32
C THR A 318 -9.74 -16.89 5.46
N GLY A 319 -8.70 -17.05 4.64
CA GLY A 319 -8.31 -16.04 3.64
C GLY A 319 -7.36 -14.93 4.12
N ASN A 320 -6.88 -14.96 5.36
CA ASN A 320 -5.93 -13.97 5.89
C ASN A 320 -4.45 -14.35 5.67
N ASP A 321 -4.12 -14.89 4.51
CA ASP A 321 -2.74 -15.28 4.20
C ASP A 321 -1.88 -14.06 3.85
N ILE A 322 -0.60 -14.08 4.26
CA ILE A 322 0.40 -13.09 3.85
C ILE A 322 1.26 -13.68 2.75
N TYR A 323 1.33 -12.96 1.63
CA TYR A 323 2.02 -13.35 0.42
C TYR A 323 3.19 -12.41 0.13
N LEU A 324 4.19 -12.97 -0.54
CA LEU A 324 5.42 -12.31 -0.95
C LEU A 324 5.63 -12.56 -2.45
N TYR A 325 6.05 -11.54 -3.18
CA TYR A 325 6.46 -11.62 -4.58
C TYR A 325 7.77 -10.85 -4.79
N ASP A 326 8.73 -11.48 -5.47
CA ASP A 326 10.00 -10.86 -5.85
C ASP A 326 9.96 -10.44 -7.32
N LEU A 327 10.02 -9.13 -7.56
CA LEU A 327 9.99 -8.50 -8.88
C LEU A 327 11.24 -8.78 -9.73
N ALA A 328 12.31 -9.32 -9.15
CA ALA A 328 13.54 -9.65 -9.87
C ALA A 328 13.67 -11.15 -10.23
N ALA A 329 12.74 -11.99 -9.78
CA ALA A 329 12.84 -13.45 -9.87
C ALA A 329 12.54 -14.03 -11.26
#